data_AF-A0ABD0KEP4-F1
#
_entry.id   AF-A0ABD0KEP4-F1
#
_cell.length_a   1.000
_cell.length_b   1.000
_cell.length_c   1.000
_cell.angle_alpha   90.00
_cell.angle_beta   90.00
_cell.angle_gamma   90.00
#
_symmetry.space_group_name_H-M   'P 1'
#
loop_
_entity.id
_entity.type
_entity.pdbx_description
1 polymer ?
#
loop_
_entity_poly.entity_id
_entity_poly.type
_entity_poly.pdbx_seq_one_letter_code
_entity_poly.pdbx_strand_id
1 'polypeptide(L)'
;MAIPWKACSVIAGGVLVHLTLGTLYTFGNLSPYMTSYIRRHGSPADLTYADSVWINAIAAMGQGTSMYFGGLLECRLGPRLTVLLGAWLQSLGVIMTYFTLQHSFLLTVFTYGAMFGLGIGIAYAVPLAVAMRWLPERKGLVNGFVVAGFGGGAFIFDQIQTAFINPNNEPPGLEVNHEKYFNQDDILDRVPKVFLLCGGCYAAMQLIGCLLLYNPPSYEVSWYLHYSPVGCCMLFISAACEHTIRKINGKQVLELLDKCLYIYWVVTQSGLPVVNAMFCADISSVPPSQRNKQAIELDQFHNSTTFLTSGQNVFAVTFVDLSVPYENLMIAASAGSEH
;
A
#
# COMPACT_ATOMS: atom_id res chain seq x y z
N MET A 1 -6.34 11.18 24.21
CA MET A 1 -5.03 10.87 23.62
C MET A 1 -4.83 11.79 22.42
N ALA A 2 -3.78 12.62 22.41
CA ALA A 2 -3.52 13.58 21.33
C ALA A 2 -3.01 12.84 20.08
N ILE A 3 -3.49 13.23 18.90
CA ILE A 3 -3.01 12.68 17.62
C ILE A 3 -1.55 13.12 17.44
N PRO A 4 -0.61 12.20 17.16
CA PRO A 4 0.78 12.59 16.93
C PRO A 4 0.85 13.46 15.68
N TRP A 5 1.60 14.58 15.74
CA TRP A 5 1.77 15.49 14.59
C TRP A 5 2.27 14.76 13.33
N LYS A 6 3.03 13.68 13.54
CA LYS A 6 3.52 12.78 12.51
C LYS A 6 2.40 12.10 11.72
N ALA A 7 1.33 11.66 12.39
CA ALA A 7 0.15 11.13 11.73
C ALA A 7 -0.54 12.21 10.89
N CYS A 8 -0.68 13.44 11.42
CA CYS A 8 -1.27 14.55 10.67
C CYS A 8 -0.48 14.86 9.38
N SER A 9 0.86 14.85 9.46
CA SER A 9 1.75 15.02 8.31
C SER A 9 1.51 13.95 7.24
N VAL A 10 1.43 12.67 7.63
CA VAL A 10 1.18 11.55 6.71
C VAL A 10 -0.20 11.66 6.05
N ILE A 11 -1.23 12.04 6.82
CA ILE A 11 -2.57 12.23 6.28
C ILE A 11 -2.59 13.37 5.27
N ALA A 12 -1.97 14.51 5.58
CA ALA A 12 -1.85 15.63 4.65
C ALA A 12 -1.09 15.22 3.37
N GLY A 13 -0.01 14.47 3.51
CA GLY A 13 0.72 13.90 2.37
C GLY A 13 -0.13 12.95 1.52
N GLY A 14 -0.89 12.07 2.16
CA GLY A 14 -1.81 11.16 1.49
C GLY A 14 -2.91 11.89 0.73
N VAL A 15 -3.49 12.94 1.32
CA VAL A 15 -4.47 13.82 0.67
C VAL A 15 -3.87 14.51 -0.54
N LEU A 16 -2.66 15.08 -0.45
CA LEU A 16 -1.99 15.75 -1.57
C LEU A 16 -1.74 14.80 -2.74
N VAL A 17 -1.25 13.57 -2.45
CA VAL A 17 -1.08 12.54 -3.48
C VAL A 17 -2.44 12.21 -4.10
N HIS A 18 -3.46 11.91 -3.29
CA HIS A 18 -4.79 11.56 -3.79
C HIS A 18 -5.45 12.69 -4.58
N LEU A 19 -5.19 13.96 -4.26
CA LEU A 19 -5.67 15.13 -5.04
C LEU A 19 -5.21 15.05 -6.50
N THR A 20 -4.02 14.51 -6.75
CA THR A 20 -3.50 14.33 -8.11
C THR A 20 -3.92 13.01 -8.74
N LEU A 21 -4.02 11.93 -7.95
CA LEU A 21 -4.52 10.63 -8.45
C LEU A 21 -6.00 10.72 -8.87
N GLY A 22 -6.77 11.56 -8.21
CA GLY A 22 -8.19 11.81 -8.46
C GLY A 22 -8.52 12.39 -9.83
N THR A 23 -7.51 12.85 -10.57
CA THR A 23 -7.65 13.45 -11.89
C THR A 23 -8.14 12.46 -12.95
N LEU A 24 -8.15 11.16 -12.64
CA LEU A 24 -8.85 10.15 -13.44
C LEU A 24 -10.31 10.53 -13.73
N TYR A 25 -10.99 11.19 -12.79
CA TYR A 25 -12.39 11.59 -12.97
C TYR A 25 -12.57 12.89 -13.77
N THR A 26 -11.50 13.61 -14.13
CA THR A 26 -11.62 14.80 -15.00
C THR A 26 -11.68 14.44 -16.48
N PHE A 27 -11.54 13.15 -16.83
CA PHE A 27 -11.59 12.68 -18.21
C PHE A 27 -12.88 13.12 -18.92
N GLY A 28 -14.02 13.13 -18.21
CA GLY A 28 -15.31 13.54 -18.79
C GLY A 28 -15.29 14.96 -19.35
N ASN A 29 -14.59 15.89 -18.69
CA ASN A 29 -14.44 17.27 -19.15
C ASN A 29 -13.37 17.42 -20.22
N LEU A 30 -12.26 16.68 -20.11
CA LEU A 30 -11.20 16.72 -21.12
C LEU A 30 -11.59 16.06 -22.46
N SER A 31 -12.46 15.05 -22.43
CA SER A 31 -12.82 14.25 -23.61
C SER A 31 -13.34 15.09 -24.79
N PRO A 32 -14.28 16.04 -24.62
CA PRO A 32 -14.70 17.00 -25.66
C PRO A 32 -13.55 17.73 -26.35
N TYR A 33 -12.64 18.31 -25.56
CA TYR A 33 -11.52 19.09 -26.08
C TYR A 33 -10.47 18.22 -26.76
N MET A 34 -10.12 17.10 -26.13
CA MET A 34 -9.11 16.16 -26.61
C MET A 34 -9.55 15.49 -27.92
N THR A 35 -10.79 15.02 -27.99
CA THR A 35 -11.34 14.37 -29.19
C THR A 35 -11.41 15.37 -30.35
N SER A 36 -11.91 16.58 -30.09
CA SER A 36 -11.97 17.66 -31.09
C SER A 36 -10.58 18.03 -31.62
N TYR A 37 -9.57 18.10 -30.74
CA TYR A 37 -8.18 18.35 -31.11
C TYR A 37 -7.62 17.28 -32.05
N ILE A 38 -7.77 15.98 -31.68
CA ILE A 38 -7.24 14.87 -32.48
C ILE A 38 -7.93 14.80 -33.84
N ARG A 39 -9.25 15.03 -33.92
CA ARG A 39 -9.97 15.05 -35.20
C ARG A 39 -9.44 16.13 -36.15
N ARG A 40 -9.05 17.29 -35.60
CA ARG A 40 -8.61 18.45 -36.39
C ARG A 40 -7.12 18.38 -36.76
N HIS A 41 -6.26 17.99 -35.82
CA HIS A 41 -4.81 18.10 -35.95
C HIS A 41 -4.09 16.75 -35.93
N GLY A 42 -4.71 15.72 -35.35
CA GLY A 42 -4.13 14.40 -35.16
C GLY A 42 -4.66 13.38 -36.17
N SER A 43 -4.55 12.11 -35.78
CA SER A 43 -5.05 10.97 -36.55
C SER A 43 -5.69 9.95 -35.61
N PRO A 44 -6.90 9.44 -35.91
CA PRO A 44 -7.68 9.63 -37.15
C PRO A 44 -8.64 10.83 -37.11
N ALA A 45 -9.01 11.37 -38.28
CA ALA A 45 -9.85 12.57 -38.41
C ALA A 45 -11.35 12.32 -38.09
N ASP A 46 -11.77 11.06 -38.15
CA ASP A 46 -13.13 10.58 -37.89
C ASP A 46 -13.34 10.05 -36.46
N LEU A 47 -12.35 10.22 -35.58
CA LEU A 47 -12.39 9.77 -34.17
C LEU A 47 -13.67 10.19 -33.44
N THR A 48 -14.40 9.24 -32.87
CA THR A 48 -15.66 9.51 -32.15
C THR A 48 -15.45 9.63 -30.64
N TYR A 49 -16.48 10.10 -29.92
CA TYR A 49 -16.45 10.04 -28.46
C TYR A 49 -16.43 8.60 -27.93
N ALA A 50 -17.08 7.67 -28.64
CA ALA A 50 -17.06 6.25 -28.30
C ALA A 50 -15.64 5.67 -28.35
N ASP A 51 -14.82 6.09 -29.32
CA ASP A 51 -13.41 5.69 -29.39
C ASP A 51 -12.61 6.26 -28.22
N SER A 52 -12.82 7.53 -27.89
CA SER A 52 -12.10 8.21 -26.82
C SER A 52 -12.36 7.62 -25.42
N VAL A 53 -13.51 6.97 -25.20
CA VAL A 53 -13.80 6.24 -23.95
C VAL A 53 -12.77 5.15 -23.67
N TRP A 54 -12.13 4.57 -24.69
CA TRP A 54 -11.07 3.56 -24.51
C TRP A 54 -9.87 4.08 -23.73
N ILE A 55 -9.55 5.38 -23.81
CA ILE A 55 -8.46 5.97 -23.04
C ILE A 55 -8.73 5.81 -21.54
N ASN A 56 -9.92 6.19 -21.07
CA ASN A 56 -10.30 6.05 -19.67
C ASN A 56 -10.52 4.60 -19.26
N ALA A 57 -11.05 3.75 -20.14
CA ALA A 57 -11.21 2.33 -19.86
C ALA A 57 -9.85 1.64 -19.64
N ILE A 58 -8.86 1.95 -20.48
CA ILE A 58 -7.50 1.44 -20.34
C ILE A 58 -6.83 2.01 -19.08
N ALA A 59 -7.06 3.29 -18.75
CA ALA A 59 -6.59 3.85 -17.49
C ALA A 59 -7.17 3.12 -16.27
N ALA A 60 -8.47 2.85 -16.25
CA ALA A 60 -9.13 2.11 -15.17
C ALA A 60 -8.63 0.66 -15.07
N MET A 61 -8.43 -0.02 -16.20
CA MET A 61 -7.81 -1.36 -16.22
C MET A 61 -6.37 -1.33 -15.71
N GLY A 62 -5.58 -0.34 -16.14
CA GLY A 62 -4.20 -0.13 -15.66
C GLY A 62 -4.17 0.12 -14.15
N GLN A 63 -5.07 0.95 -13.64
CA GLN A 63 -5.21 1.20 -12.21
C GLN A 63 -5.52 -0.09 -11.44
N GLY A 64 -6.55 -0.84 -11.86
CA GLY A 64 -6.95 -2.06 -11.16
C GLY A 64 -5.86 -3.13 -11.14
N THR A 65 -5.18 -3.35 -12.26
CA THR A 65 -4.10 -4.34 -12.38
C THR A 65 -2.85 -3.95 -11.59
N SER A 66 -2.43 -2.69 -11.70
CA SER A 66 -1.22 -2.19 -11.04
C SER A 66 -1.37 -2.00 -9.54
N MET A 67 -2.59 -1.85 -9.01
CA MET A 67 -2.83 -1.72 -7.57
C MET A 67 -2.34 -2.93 -6.77
N TYR A 68 -2.48 -4.14 -7.32
CA TYR A 68 -1.91 -5.35 -6.72
C TYR A 68 -0.37 -5.25 -6.64
N PHE A 69 0.27 -4.86 -7.73
CA PHE A 69 1.72 -4.68 -7.78
C PHE A 69 2.22 -3.55 -6.88
N GLY A 70 1.44 -2.47 -6.72
CA GLY A 70 1.73 -1.38 -5.79
C GLY A 70 1.87 -1.86 -4.35
N GLY A 71 0.99 -2.75 -3.89
CA GLY A 71 1.11 -3.38 -2.58
C GLY A 71 2.36 -4.24 -2.41
N LEU A 72 2.70 -5.06 -3.42
CA LEU A 72 3.94 -5.86 -3.40
C LEU A 72 5.20 -4.98 -3.40
N LEU A 73 5.15 -3.86 -4.13
CA LEU A 73 6.27 -2.93 -4.23
C LEU A 73 6.47 -2.14 -2.93
N GLU A 74 5.37 -1.72 -2.29
CA GLU A 74 5.36 -1.10 -0.96
C GLU A 74 6.04 -1.97 0.09
N CYS A 75 5.77 -3.26 0.05
CA CYS A 75 6.49 -4.22 0.85
C CYS A 75 8.02 -4.09 0.61
N ARG A 76 8.50 -4.30 -0.63
CA ARG A 76 9.95 -4.37 -0.87
C ARG A 76 10.71 -3.06 -0.76
N LEU A 77 10.12 -1.95 -1.17
CA LEU A 77 10.79 -0.65 -1.33
C LEU A 77 10.39 0.37 -0.25
N GLY A 78 9.40 0.03 0.57
CA GLY A 78 8.79 0.95 1.50
C GLY A 78 7.83 1.95 0.85
N PRO A 79 7.11 2.73 1.66
CA PRO A 79 5.98 3.53 1.18
C PRO A 79 6.40 4.72 0.32
N ARG A 80 7.50 5.40 0.66
CA ARG A 80 7.94 6.61 -0.05
C ARG A 80 8.31 6.32 -1.50
N LEU A 81 9.14 5.30 -1.71
CA LEU A 81 9.66 4.99 -3.04
C LEU A 81 8.57 4.42 -3.94
N THR A 82 7.69 3.57 -3.40
CA THR A 82 6.55 3.03 -4.16
C THR A 82 5.59 4.13 -4.62
N VAL A 83 5.21 5.05 -3.73
CA VAL A 83 4.34 6.17 -4.12
C VAL A 83 5.05 7.07 -5.12
N LEU A 84 6.33 7.37 -4.93
CA LEU A 84 7.10 8.20 -5.85
C LEU A 84 7.14 7.59 -7.26
N LEU A 85 7.39 6.28 -7.38
CA LEU A 85 7.43 5.58 -8.67
C LEU A 85 6.08 5.62 -9.39
N GLY A 86 4.98 5.31 -8.68
CA GLY A 86 3.63 5.36 -9.28
C GLY A 86 3.20 6.78 -9.64
N ALA A 87 3.42 7.73 -8.73
CA ALA A 87 3.07 9.13 -8.92
C ALA A 87 3.83 9.75 -10.10
N TRP A 88 5.14 9.52 -10.20
CA TRP A 88 5.93 10.02 -11.32
C TRP A 88 5.57 9.32 -12.63
N LEU A 89 5.25 8.03 -12.61
CA LEU A 89 4.75 7.34 -13.81
C LEU A 89 3.45 7.97 -14.31
N GLN A 90 2.53 8.31 -13.40
CA GLN A 90 1.30 9.03 -13.73
C GLN A 90 1.64 10.40 -14.34
N SER A 91 2.43 11.22 -13.64
CA SER A 91 2.78 12.58 -14.08
C SER A 91 3.53 12.59 -15.41
N LEU A 92 4.46 11.67 -15.61
CA LEU A 92 5.16 11.49 -16.89
C LEU A 92 4.20 11.05 -17.99
N GLY A 93 3.25 10.16 -17.71
CA GLY A 93 2.19 9.78 -18.64
C GLY A 93 1.43 11.01 -19.15
N VAL A 94 0.99 11.88 -18.24
CA VAL A 94 0.29 13.14 -18.56
C VAL A 94 1.18 14.10 -19.36
N ILE A 95 2.43 14.31 -18.93
CA ILE A 95 3.36 15.21 -19.64
C ILE A 95 3.63 14.67 -21.06
N MET A 96 3.84 13.37 -21.21
CA MET A 96 4.05 12.74 -22.52
C MET A 96 2.81 12.87 -23.42
N THR A 97 1.61 12.94 -22.85
CA THR A 97 0.37 13.19 -23.60
C THR A 97 0.45 14.47 -24.43
N TYR A 98 1.13 15.51 -23.97
CA TYR A 98 1.37 16.74 -24.76
C TYR A 98 1.93 16.43 -26.16
N PHE A 99 2.91 15.52 -26.23
CA PHE A 99 3.55 15.15 -27.49
C PHE A 99 2.71 14.14 -28.27
N THR A 100 2.20 13.11 -27.59
CA THR A 100 1.49 12.02 -28.28
C THR A 100 0.17 12.45 -28.88
N LEU A 101 -0.50 13.43 -28.25
CA LEU A 101 -1.77 13.98 -28.72
C LEU A 101 -1.66 14.62 -30.11
N GLN A 102 -0.48 15.17 -30.43
CA GLN A 102 -0.20 15.83 -31.70
C GLN A 102 0.13 14.83 -32.83
N HIS A 103 0.42 13.57 -32.49
CA HIS A 103 0.89 12.57 -33.44
C HIS A 103 -0.14 11.48 -33.72
N SER A 104 -0.70 10.87 -32.68
CA SER A 104 -1.57 9.71 -32.85
C SER A 104 -2.48 9.47 -31.65
N PHE A 105 -3.73 9.11 -31.93
CA PHE A 105 -4.67 8.63 -30.92
C PHE A 105 -4.12 7.41 -30.16
N LEU A 106 -3.49 6.45 -30.84
CA LEU A 106 -2.99 5.23 -30.19
C LEU A 106 -1.85 5.51 -29.21
N LEU A 107 -0.97 6.47 -29.53
CA LEU A 107 0.06 6.94 -28.60
C LEU A 107 -0.55 7.67 -27.40
N THR A 108 -1.63 8.41 -27.60
CA THR A 108 -2.40 9.07 -26.53
C THR A 108 -3.06 8.05 -25.61
N VAL A 109 -3.61 6.97 -26.16
CA VAL A 109 -4.13 5.83 -25.39
C VAL A 109 -3.02 5.19 -24.54
N PHE A 110 -1.81 5.06 -25.09
CA PHE A 110 -0.68 4.52 -24.34
C PHE A 110 -0.25 5.44 -23.17
N THR A 111 -0.11 6.74 -23.40
CA THR A 111 0.38 7.68 -22.38
C THR A 111 -0.70 8.07 -21.36
N TYR A 112 -1.85 8.56 -21.83
CA TYR A 112 -2.94 9.04 -20.97
C TYR A 112 -3.89 7.93 -20.50
N GLY A 113 -3.89 6.79 -21.19
CA GLY A 113 -4.59 5.59 -20.74
C GLY A 113 -3.68 4.71 -19.89
N ALA A 114 -2.77 3.97 -20.53
CA ALA A 114 -2.01 2.93 -19.87
C ALA A 114 -1.01 3.47 -18.83
N MET A 115 -0.07 4.35 -19.20
CA MET A 115 0.94 4.86 -18.25
C MET A 115 0.30 5.63 -17.09
N PHE A 116 -0.64 6.51 -17.40
CA PHE A 116 -1.41 7.25 -16.40
C PHE A 116 -2.14 6.33 -15.41
N GLY A 117 -2.90 5.34 -15.91
CA GLY A 117 -3.63 4.38 -15.09
C GLY A 117 -2.72 3.49 -14.23
N LEU A 118 -1.63 2.98 -14.82
CA LEU A 118 -0.63 2.18 -14.10
C LEU A 118 0.02 2.98 -12.96
N GLY A 119 0.33 4.26 -13.21
CA GLY A 119 0.90 5.14 -12.19
C GLY A 119 -0.06 5.34 -11.01
N ILE A 120 -1.35 5.57 -11.29
CA ILE A 120 -2.39 5.70 -10.26
C ILE A 120 -2.46 4.43 -9.42
N GLY A 121 -2.57 3.25 -10.03
CA GLY A 121 -2.76 2.02 -9.26
C GLY A 121 -1.57 1.71 -8.35
N ILE A 122 -0.33 1.90 -8.80
CA ILE A 122 0.87 1.71 -7.97
C ILE A 122 0.83 2.63 -6.73
N ALA A 123 0.45 3.90 -6.91
CA ALA A 123 0.49 4.91 -5.85
C ALA A 123 -0.75 4.93 -4.95
N TYR A 124 -1.89 4.39 -5.38
CA TYR A 124 -3.19 4.58 -4.70
C TYR A 124 -3.26 3.91 -3.32
N ALA A 125 -2.91 2.62 -3.23
CA ALA A 125 -3.14 1.84 -2.00
C ALA A 125 -2.20 2.23 -0.85
N VAL A 126 -1.01 2.73 -1.16
CA VAL A 126 0.07 2.93 -0.18
C VAL A 126 -0.23 4.04 0.83
N PRO A 127 -0.62 5.27 0.45
CA PRO A 127 -0.94 6.32 1.41
C PRO A 127 -2.10 5.95 2.33
N LEU A 128 -3.09 5.20 1.82
CA LEU A 128 -4.20 4.68 2.61
C LEU A 128 -3.70 3.70 3.68
N ALA A 129 -2.87 2.73 3.27
CA ALA A 129 -2.28 1.76 4.19
C ALA A 129 -1.43 2.44 5.28
N VAL A 130 -0.56 3.36 4.89
CA VAL A 130 0.33 4.07 5.83
C VAL A 130 -0.48 4.94 6.80
N ALA A 131 -1.49 5.64 6.33
CA ALA A 131 -2.33 6.47 7.19
C ALA A 131 -3.11 5.63 8.23
N MET A 132 -3.60 4.44 7.82
CA MET A 132 -4.22 3.47 8.75
C MET A 132 -3.24 2.92 9.80
N ARG A 133 -1.97 2.71 9.43
CA ARG A 133 -0.93 2.25 10.38
C ARG A 133 -0.65 3.29 11.46
N TRP A 134 -0.75 4.58 11.14
CA TRP A 134 -0.57 5.66 12.09
C TRP A 134 -1.73 5.84 13.08
N LEU A 135 -2.96 5.53 12.65
CA LEU A 135 -4.17 5.68 13.46
C LEU A 135 -5.08 4.45 13.34
N PRO A 136 -4.70 3.31 13.92
CA PRO A 136 -5.42 2.04 13.79
C PRO A 136 -6.83 2.07 14.41
N GLU A 137 -7.07 2.91 15.41
CA GLU A 137 -8.38 3.11 16.04
C GLU A 137 -9.35 3.94 15.17
N ARG A 138 -8.84 4.65 14.15
CA ARG A 138 -9.60 5.61 13.34
C ARG A 138 -9.43 5.39 11.84
N LYS A 139 -9.21 4.14 11.42
CA LYS A 139 -8.95 3.74 10.02
C LYS A 139 -9.96 4.34 9.03
N GLY A 140 -11.25 4.27 9.36
CA GLY A 140 -12.33 4.79 8.50
C GLY A 140 -12.28 6.30 8.32
N LEU A 141 -12.11 7.07 9.40
CA LEU A 141 -12.03 8.53 9.35
C LEU A 141 -10.80 8.99 8.55
N VAL A 142 -9.67 8.34 8.77
CA VAL A 142 -8.40 8.69 8.16
C VAL A 142 -8.39 8.39 6.66
N ASN A 143 -8.86 7.21 6.26
CA ASN A 143 -9.04 6.90 4.84
C ASN A 143 -10.10 7.80 4.21
N GLY A 144 -11.15 8.16 4.94
CA GLY A 144 -12.15 9.12 4.49
C GLY A 144 -11.52 10.46 4.09
N PHE A 145 -10.62 11.01 4.90
CA PHE A 145 -9.89 12.24 4.54
C PHE A 145 -8.99 12.05 3.31
N VAL A 146 -8.22 10.97 3.25
CA VAL A 146 -7.31 10.72 2.12
C VAL A 146 -8.09 10.53 0.81
N VAL A 147 -9.17 9.74 0.83
CA VAL A 147 -10.05 9.51 -0.33
C VAL A 147 -10.87 10.75 -0.69
N ALA A 148 -11.23 11.60 0.28
CA ALA A 148 -11.83 12.91 -0.02
C ALA A 148 -10.89 13.77 -0.88
N GLY A 149 -9.58 13.63 -0.71
CA GLY A 149 -8.59 14.20 -1.63
C GLY A 149 -8.78 13.68 -3.06
N PHE A 150 -9.06 12.41 -3.27
CA PHE A 150 -9.30 11.85 -4.61
C PHE A 150 -10.50 12.50 -5.30
N GLY A 151 -11.64 12.62 -4.62
CA GLY A 151 -12.81 13.30 -5.15
C GLY A 151 -12.61 14.81 -5.35
N GLY A 152 -11.99 15.48 -4.37
CA GLY A 152 -11.69 16.91 -4.44
C GLY A 152 -10.71 17.28 -5.53
N GLY A 153 -9.79 16.37 -5.86
CA GLY A 153 -8.83 16.52 -6.94
C GLY A 153 -9.51 16.67 -8.29
N ALA A 154 -10.48 15.81 -8.57
CA ALA A 154 -11.29 15.91 -9.77
C ALA A 154 -11.96 17.29 -9.88
N PHE A 155 -12.63 17.74 -8.81
CA PHE A 155 -13.30 19.04 -8.80
C PHE A 155 -12.33 20.21 -9.05
N ILE A 156 -11.18 20.25 -8.37
CA ILE A 156 -10.22 21.36 -8.51
C ILE A 156 -9.60 21.38 -9.91
N PHE A 157 -9.12 20.24 -10.39
CA PHE A 157 -8.43 20.18 -11.68
C PHE A 157 -9.38 20.33 -12.86
N ASP A 158 -10.64 19.93 -12.71
CA ASP A 158 -11.68 20.18 -13.70
C ASP A 158 -11.86 21.69 -13.97
N GLN A 159 -11.95 22.49 -12.90
CA GLN A 159 -12.04 23.94 -13.02
C GLN A 159 -10.78 24.56 -13.63
N ILE A 160 -9.59 24.07 -13.25
CA ILE A 160 -8.32 24.53 -13.82
C ILE A 160 -8.25 24.22 -15.32
N GLN A 161 -8.65 23.01 -15.73
CA GLN A 161 -8.65 22.56 -17.13
C GLN A 161 -9.60 23.42 -17.95
N THR A 162 -10.85 23.61 -17.51
CA THR A 162 -11.83 24.43 -18.23
C THR A 162 -11.40 25.89 -18.30
N ALA A 163 -10.95 26.48 -17.19
CA ALA A 163 -10.50 27.88 -17.17
C ALA A 163 -9.29 28.12 -18.09
N PHE A 164 -8.40 27.13 -18.23
CA PHE A 164 -7.24 27.21 -19.11
C PHE A 164 -7.60 27.01 -20.59
N ILE A 165 -8.37 25.97 -20.91
CA ILE A 165 -8.71 25.59 -22.28
C ILE A 165 -9.77 26.52 -22.86
N ASN A 166 -10.85 26.77 -22.13
CA ASN A 166 -12.04 27.49 -22.60
C ASN A 166 -12.48 28.55 -21.57
N PRO A 167 -11.71 29.64 -21.37
CA PRO A 167 -12.00 30.66 -20.35
C PRO A 167 -13.31 31.41 -20.59
N ASN A 168 -13.74 31.53 -21.85
CA ASN A 168 -14.98 32.20 -22.22
C ASN A 168 -16.20 31.25 -22.21
N ASN A 169 -15.98 29.97 -21.88
CA ASN A 169 -16.98 28.90 -21.90
C ASN A 169 -17.79 28.87 -23.22
N GLU A 170 -17.09 28.94 -24.34
CA GLU A 170 -17.71 28.90 -25.66
C GLU A 170 -18.27 27.51 -25.96
N PRO A 171 -19.43 27.41 -26.63
CA PRO A 171 -19.97 26.12 -27.03
C PRO A 171 -19.22 25.54 -28.25
N PRO A 172 -19.25 24.21 -28.44
CA PRO A 172 -18.72 23.58 -29.65
C PRO A 172 -19.46 24.05 -30.90
N GLY A 173 -18.72 24.44 -31.94
CA GLY A 173 -19.26 25.03 -33.18
C GLY A 173 -19.46 24.06 -34.34
N LEU A 174 -18.99 22.80 -34.23
CA LEU A 174 -19.10 21.79 -35.28
C LEU A 174 -20.00 20.64 -34.81
N GLU A 175 -20.94 20.20 -35.65
CA GLU A 175 -21.76 19.01 -35.40
C GLU A 175 -21.53 17.97 -36.50
N VAL A 176 -21.15 16.75 -36.10
CA VAL A 176 -20.93 15.61 -37.00
C VAL A 176 -21.62 14.41 -36.40
N ASN A 177 -22.50 13.75 -37.15
CA ASN A 177 -23.23 12.55 -36.68
C ASN A 177 -23.95 12.74 -35.33
N HIS A 178 -24.59 13.89 -35.11
CA HIS A 178 -25.24 14.28 -33.84
C HIS A 178 -24.31 14.45 -32.64
N GLU A 179 -22.99 14.44 -32.86
CA GLU A 179 -21.98 14.75 -31.85
C GLU A 179 -21.40 16.14 -32.10
N LYS A 180 -21.21 16.90 -31.03
CA LYS A 180 -20.68 18.27 -31.09
C LYS A 180 -19.19 18.30 -30.79
N TYR A 181 -18.43 19.04 -31.59
CA TYR A 181 -16.99 19.16 -31.54
C TYR A 181 -16.56 20.64 -31.56
N PHE A 182 -15.45 20.93 -30.90
CA PHE A 182 -14.80 22.23 -30.96
C PHE A 182 -14.04 22.39 -32.27
N ASN A 183 -14.21 23.55 -32.91
CA ASN A 183 -13.53 23.90 -34.15
C ASN A 183 -12.81 25.26 -34.07
N GLN A 184 -12.89 25.95 -32.93
CA GLN A 184 -12.14 27.18 -32.72
C GLN A 184 -10.66 26.87 -32.45
N ASP A 185 -9.77 27.44 -33.27
CA ASP A 185 -8.33 27.15 -33.20
C ASP A 185 -7.71 27.64 -31.87
N ASP A 186 -8.26 28.70 -31.26
CA ASP A 186 -7.78 29.26 -29.98
C ASP A 186 -8.00 28.32 -28.78
N ILE A 187 -9.12 27.57 -28.78
CA ILE A 187 -9.41 26.52 -27.79
C ILE A 187 -8.51 25.32 -28.05
N LEU A 188 -8.45 24.86 -29.31
CA LEU A 188 -7.70 23.66 -29.70
C LEU A 188 -6.19 23.80 -29.43
N ASP A 189 -5.59 24.97 -29.69
CA ASP A 189 -4.16 25.24 -29.46
C ASP A 189 -3.76 25.23 -27.97
N ARG A 190 -4.73 25.28 -27.06
CA ARG A 190 -4.50 25.19 -25.61
C ARG A 190 -4.61 23.76 -25.09
N VAL A 191 -5.26 22.86 -25.83
CA VAL A 191 -5.52 21.48 -25.39
C VAL A 191 -4.23 20.73 -25.07
N PRO A 192 -3.19 20.67 -25.93
CA PRO A 192 -1.95 20.00 -25.54
C PRO A 192 -1.31 20.64 -24.30
N LYS A 193 -1.30 21.97 -24.22
CA LYS A 193 -0.61 22.73 -23.17
C LYS A 193 -1.20 22.48 -21.77
N VAL A 194 -2.49 22.14 -21.68
CA VAL A 194 -3.13 21.78 -20.40
C VAL A 194 -2.46 20.55 -19.77
N PHE A 195 -1.98 19.60 -20.58
CA PHE A 195 -1.33 18.39 -20.08
C PHE A 195 0.04 18.70 -19.47
N LEU A 196 0.77 19.69 -19.99
CA LEU A 196 2.01 20.17 -19.38
C LEU A 196 1.73 20.87 -18.04
N LEU A 197 0.70 21.73 -18.00
CA LEU A 197 0.27 22.42 -16.78
C LEU A 197 -0.14 21.41 -15.69
N CYS A 198 -1.08 20.52 -16.02
CA CYS A 198 -1.57 19.48 -15.12
C CYS A 198 -0.43 18.56 -14.67
N GLY A 199 0.35 18.01 -15.61
CA GLY A 199 1.45 17.11 -15.30
C GLY A 199 2.53 17.74 -14.40
N GLY A 200 2.86 19.02 -14.63
CA GLY A 200 3.77 19.77 -13.76
C GLY A 200 3.21 19.98 -12.35
N CYS A 201 1.94 20.38 -12.24
CA CYS A 201 1.25 20.51 -10.95
C CYS A 201 1.18 19.17 -10.21
N TYR A 202 0.88 18.07 -10.92
CA TYR A 202 0.81 16.74 -10.35
C TYR A 202 2.17 16.33 -9.78
N ALA A 203 3.24 16.43 -10.57
CA ALA A 203 4.59 16.07 -10.15
C ALA A 203 5.05 16.85 -8.91
N ALA A 204 4.78 18.17 -8.86
CA ALA A 204 5.14 19.02 -7.73
C ALA A 204 4.39 18.63 -6.45
N MET A 205 3.07 18.48 -6.53
CA MET A 205 2.24 18.09 -5.39
C MET A 205 2.56 16.68 -4.90
N GLN A 206 2.81 15.76 -5.83
CA GLN A 206 3.17 14.39 -5.52
C GLN A 206 4.53 14.30 -4.85
N LEU A 207 5.52 15.09 -5.29
CA LEU A 207 6.82 15.15 -4.64
C LEU A 207 6.68 15.61 -3.19
N ILE A 208 5.93 16.69 -2.95
CA ILE A 208 5.66 17.19 -1.59
C ILE A 208 4.93 16.12 -0.77
N GLY A 209 3.88 15.52 -1.33
CA GLY A 209 3.10 14.47 -0.65
C GLY A 209 3.94 13.25 -0.29
N CYS A 210 4.83 12.80 -1.19
CA CYS A 210 5.75 11.67 -0.94
C CYS A 210 6.71 11.95 0.22
N LEU A 211 7.25 13.17 0.33
CA LEU A 211 8.16 13.54 1.40
C LEU A 211 7.48 13.45 2.79
N LEU A 212 6.17 13.67 2.84
CA LEU A 212 5.38 13.62 4.06
C LEU A 212 4.97 12.20 4.48
N LEU A 213 5.10 11.19 3.61
CA LEU A 213 4.73 9.80 3.89
C LEU A 213 5.88 9.04 4.58
N TYR A 214 5.59 8.31 5.65
CA TYR A 214 6.54 7.39 6.30
C TYR A 214 5.79 6.45 7.25
N ASN A 215 6.38 5.28 7.52
CA ASN A 215 5.79 4.29 8.43
C ASN A 215 5.96 4.70 9.90
N PRO A 216 5.05 4.26 10.79
CA PRO A 216 5.27 4.40 12.23
C PRO A 216 6.39 3.45 12.69
N PRO A 217 7.20 3.83 13.71
CA PRO A 217 8.36 3.02 14.15
C PRO A 217 8.00 1.59 14.57
N SER A 218 6.82 1.39 15.17
CA SER A 218 6.33 0.07 15.59
C SER A 218 6.06 -0.87 14.40
N TYR A 219 5.73 -0.32 13.23
CA TYR A 219 5.50 -1.11 12.03
C TYR A 219 6.80 -1.60 11.40
N GLU A 220 7.88 -0.79 11.43
CA GLU A 220 9.17 -1.19 10.87
C GLU A 220 9.69 -2.47 11.54
N VAL A 221 9.55 -2.60 12.86
CA VAL A 221 9.94 -3.82 13.60
C VAL A 221 9.14 -5.05 13.14
N SER A 222 7.82 -4.93 13.00
CA SER A 222 6.96 -6.00 12.48
C SER A 222 7.31 -6.38 11.03
N TRP A 223 7.66 -5.37 10.22
CA TRP A 223 8.05 -5.52 8.82
C TRP A 223 9.34 -6.34 8.66
N TYR A 224 10.36 -6.02 9.44
CA TYR A 224 11.61 -6.78 9.47
C TYR A 224 11.40 -8.24 9.89
N LEU A 225 10.46 -8.50 10.80
CA LEU A 225 10.14 -9.86 11.26
C LEU A 225 9.35 -10.69 10.23
N HIS A 226 8.47 -10.07 9.43
CA HIS A 226 7.59 -10.79 8.50
C HIS A 226 8.06 -10.83 7.04
N TYR A 227 8.72 -9.78 6.54
CA TYR A 227 8.90 -9.59 5.10
C TYR A 227 10.33 -9.30 4.66
N SER A 228 11.28 -9.22 5.59
CA SER A 228 12.70 -9.40 5.29
C SER A 228 12.92 -10.79 4.68
N PRO A 229 13.88 -11.00 3.76
CA PRO A 229 14.28 -12.34 3.34
C PRO A 229 14.58 -13.28 4.54
N VAL A 230 15.05 -12.72 5.67
CA VAL A 230 15.25 -13.46 6.94
C VAL A 230 13.92 -13.84 7.61
N GLY A 231 12.93 -12.95 7.60
CA GLY A 231 11.58 -13.17 8.14
C GLY A 231 10.73 -14.12 7.31
N CYS A 232 10.85 -14.07 5.97
CA CYS A 232 10.21 -15.05 5.09
C CYS A 232 10.77 -16.48 5.31
N CYS A 233 12.09 -16.63 5.54
CA CYS A 233 12.65 -17.92 5.94
C CYS A 233 12.04 -18.43 7.26
N MET A 234 11.79 -17.55 8.23
CA MET A 234 11.12 -17.91 9.50
C MET A 234 9.65 -18.29 9.33
N LEU A 235 8.90 -17.60 8.45
CA LEU A 235 7.50 -17.92 8.13
C LEU A 235 7.34 -19.23 7.34
N PHE A 236 8.29 -19.59 6.49
CA PHE A 236 8.28 -20.89 5.79
C PHE A 236 8.44 -22.07 6.76
N ILE A 237 9.21 -21.90 7.84
CA ILE A 237 9.32 -22.91 8.91
C ILE A 237 7.98 -23.03 9.67
N SER A 238 7.31 -21.90 9.91
CA SER A 238 6.01 -21.83 10.58
C SER A 238 4.87 -22.51 9.80
N ALA A 239 4.74 -22.27 8.50
CA ALA A 239 3.67 -22.86 7.68
C ALA A 239 3.87 -24.37 7.42
N ALA A 240 5.12 -24.83 7.31
CA ALA A 240 5.45 -26.26 7.27
C ALA A 240 5.17 -26.96 8.63
N CYS A 241 5.27 -26.20 9.73
CA CYS A 241 4.97 -26.68 11.08
C CYS A 241 3.46 -26.83 11.33
N GLU A 242 2.61 -25.90 10.89
CA GLU A 242 1.19 -25.91 11.30
C GLU A 242 0.41 -27.15 10.80
N HIS A 243 0.67 -27.61 9.58
CA HIS A 243 0.00 -28.79 9.03
C HIS A 243 0.60 -30.11 9.52
N THR A 244 1.89 -30.10 9.87
CA THR A 244 2.58 -31.26 10.43
C THR A 244 2.23 -31.41 11.91
N ILE A 245 2.41 -30.39 12.75
CA ILE A 245 2.26 -30.45 14.22
C ILE A 245 0.87 -30.95 14.67
N ARG A 246 -0.22 -30.60 13.98
CA ARG A 246 -1.57 -31.09 14.32
C ARG A 246 -1.77 -32.61 14.14
N LYS A 247 -0.85 -33.30 13.45
CA LYS A 247 -0.91 -34.75 13.18
C LYS A 247 0.17 -35.54 13.91
N ILE A 248 1.01 -34.88 14.70
CA ILE A 248 2.19 -35.49 15.29
C ILE A 248 1.87 -36.02 16.70
N ASN A 249 2.15 -37.30 16.95
CA ASN A 249 2.09 -37.90 18.29
C ASN A 249 3.23 -37.36 19.17
N GLY A 250 3.05 -37.26 20.50
CA GLY A 250 4.00 -36.61 21.42
C GLY A 250 5.49 -37.01 21.29
N LYS A 251 5.79 -38.22 20.81
CA LYS A 251 7.18 -38.67 20.52
C LYS A 251 7.84 -37.97 19.34
N GLN A 252 7.10 -37.66 18.29
CA GLN A 252 7.63 -37.02 17.08
C GLN A 252 7.75 -35.48 17.26
N VAL A 253 6.97 -34.88 18.18
CA VAL A 253 7.16 -33.47 18.59
C VAL A 253 8.52 -33.30 19.28
N LEU A 254 8.94 -34.31 20.06
CA LEU A 254 10.23 -34.31 20.74
C LEU A 254 11.42 -34.45 19.80
N GLU A 255 11.33 -35.26 18.74
CA GLU A 255 12.37 -35.34 17.69
C GLU A 255 12.54 -34.04 16.89
N LEU A 256 11.49 -33.22 16.78
CA LEU A 256 11.51 -31.89 16.17
C LEU A 256 12.13 -30.84 17.11
N LEU A 257 11.85 -30.94 18.42
CA LEU A 257 12.42 -30.08 19.45
C LEU A 257 13.93 -30.34 19.67
N ASP A 258 14.38 -31.58 19.54
CA ASP A 258 15.80 -31.96 19.64
C ASP A 258 16.67 -31.34 18.53
N LYS A 259 16.04 -30.82 17.46
CA LYS A 259 16.72 -30.22 16.29
C LYS A 259 16.55 -28.70 16.17
N CYS A 260 15.63 -28.09 16.92
CA CYS A 260 15.30 -26.66 16.82
C CYS A 260 15.23 -26.01 18.20
N LEU A 261 16.19 -25.15 18.53
CA LEU A 261 16.27 -24.46 19.84
C LEU A 261 15.13 -23.44 20.07
N TYR A 262 14.38 -23.04 19.03
CA TYR A 262 13.29 -22.06 19.13
C TYR A 262 12.18 -22.38 18.13
N ILE A 263 10.92 -22.41 18.60
CA ILE A 263 9.73 -22.51 17.73
C ILE A 263 8.84 -21.28 18.01
N TYR A 264 8.77 -20.37 17.04
CA TYR A 264 7.82 -19.25 17.06
C TYR A 264 6.60 -19.61 16.20
N TRP A 265 5.39 -19.31 16.69
CA TRP A 265 4.18 -19.47 15.88
C TRP A 265 3.18 -18.33 16.13
N VAL A 266 2.49 -17.92 15.08
CA VAL A 266 1.55 -16.78 15.11
C VAL A 266 0.13 -17.33 15.08
N VAL A 267 -0.65 -17.07 16.13
CA VAL A 267 -2.10 -17.33 16.12
C VAL A 267 -2.81 -16.02 15.83
N THR A 268 -3.47 -15.92 14.68
CA THR A 268 -4.42 -14.83 14.44
C THR A 268 -5.70 -15.08 15.23
N GLN A 269 -5.84 -14.47 16.40
CA GLN A 269 -7.16 -14.18 16.98
C GLN A 269 -7.58 -12.75 16.60
N SER A 270 -8.83 -12.60 16.18
CA SER A 270 -9.51 -11.29 16.02
C SER A 270 -8.79 -10.23 15.15
N GLY A 271 -8.09 -10.64 14.09
CA GLY A 271 -7.59 -9.72 13.06
C GLY A 271 -6.42 -8.82 13.49
N LEU A 272 -5.77 -9.12 14.62
CA LEU A 272 -4.48 -8.59 15.01
C LEU A 272 -3.46 -9.75 15.09
N PRO A 273 -2.22 -9.57 14.62
CA PRO A 273 -1.19 -10.60 14.79
C PRO A 273 -0.73 -10.60 16.25
N VAL A 274 -1.17 -11.60 17.02
CA VAL A 274 -0.58 -11.90 18.33
C VAL A 274 0.54 -12.91 18.09
N VAL A 275 1.78 -12.49 18.34
CA VAL A 275 2.95 -13.38 18.23
C VAL A 275 3.08 -14.09 19.58
N ASN A 276 2.91 -15.41 19.58
CA ASN A 276 3.19 -16.23 20.74
C ASN A 276 4.55 -16.91 20.53
N ALA A 277 5.47 -16.72 21.46
CA ALA A 277 6.72 -17.47 21.47
C ALA A 277 6.56 -18.71 22.35
N MET A 278 6.97 -19.88 21.84
CA MET A 278 7.04 -21.10 22.64
C MET A 278 8.49 -21.34 23.02
N PHE A 279 8.80 -21.20 24.31
CA PHE A 279 10.09 -21.56 24.85
C PHE A 279 10.01 -22.97 25.42
N CYS A 280 10.94 -23.84 25.01
CA CYS A 280 11.05 -25.21 25.49
C CYS A 280 12.43 -25.38 26.12
N ALA A 281 12.48 -25.69 27.40
CA ALA A 281 13.71 -25.98 28.13
C ALA A 281 13.69 -27.42 28.66
N ASP A 282 14.78 -28.16 28.45
CA ASP A 282 14.97 -29.47 29.07
C ASP A 282 15.40 -29.26 30.54
N ILE A 283 14.55 -29.69 31.46
CA ILE A 283 14.78 -29.59 32.91
C ILE A 283 14.99 -30.96 33.56
N SER A 284 15.37 -31.97 32.76
CA SER A 284 15.67 -33.32 33.24
C SER A 284 16.77 -33.35 34.31
N SER A 285 17.74 -32.45 34.22
CA SER A 285 18.85 -32.27 35.16
C SER A 285 18.46 -31.55 36.47
N VAL A 286 17.28 -30.90 36.52
CA VAL A 286 16.84 -30.09 37.67
C VAL A 286 16.15 -30.98 38.73
N PRO A 287 16.50 -30.89 40.03
CA PRO A 287 15.88 -31.66 41.10
C PRO A 287 14.37 -31.37 41.25
N PRO A 288 13.51 -32.36 41.57
CA PRO A 288 12.05 -32.20 41.62
C PRO A 288 11.56 -31.08 42.54
N SER A 289 12.28 -30.79 43.64
CA SER A 289 11.94 -29.72 44.60
C SER A 289 12.16 -28.30 44.07
N GLN A 290 12.98 -28.14 43.01
CA GLN A 290 13.34 -26.86 42.39
C GLN A 290 12.51 -26.56 41.13
N ARG A 291 11.94 -27.59 40.47
CA ARG A 291 11.18 -27.44 39.22
C ARG A 291 9.98 -26.49 39.35
N ASN A 292 9.25 -26.56 40.47
CA ASN A 292 8.11 -25.67 40.72
C ASN A 292 8.52 -24.22 40.96
N LYS A 293 9.76 -23.94 41.42
CA LYS A 293 10.24 -22.56 41.62
C LYS A 293 10.58 -21.87 40.30
N GLN A 294 11.31 -22.55 39.40
CA GLN A 294 11.56 -22.05 38.04
C GLN A 294 10.26 -21.86 37.26
N ALA A 295 9.28 -22.76 37.45
CA ALA A 295 7.95 -22.61 36.86
C ALA A 295 7.25 -21.33 37.29
N ILE A 296 7.29 -21.01 38.59
CA ILE A 296 6.65 -19.81 39.16
C ILE A 296 7.36 -18.53 38.70
N GLU A 297 8.68 -18.54 38.56
CA GLU A 297 9.43 -17.41 37.98
C GLU A 297 9.07 -17.16 36.50
N LEU A 298 8.78 -18.21 35.73
CA LEU A 298 8.29 -18.11 34.35
C LEU A 298 6.82 -17.67 34.27
N ASP A 299 5.97 -18.08 35.23
CA ASP A 299 4.55 -17.73 35.33
C ASP A 299 4.32 -16.26 35.73
N GLN A 300 5.28 -15.64 36.45
CA GLN A 300 5.24 -14.23 36.84
C GLN A 300 5.17 -13.26 35.65
N PHE A 301 5.46 -13.73 34.43
CA PHE A 301 5.37 -12.94 33.18
C PHE A 301 4.00 -12.97 32.49
N HIS A 302 2.91 -13.35 33.20
CA HIS A 302 1.54 -13.44 32.65
C HIS A 302 1.38 -14.48 31.52
N ASN A 303 1.97 -15.65 31.73
CA ASN A 303 2.05 -16.71 30.73
C ASN A 303 1.55 -18.03 31.29
N SER A 304 1.13 -18.96 30.42
CA SER A 304 0.73 -20.32 30.82
C SER A 304 1.89 -21.28 30.60
N THR A 305 2.37 -21.92 31.68
CA THR A 305 3.44 -22.92 31.63
C THR A 305 2.87 -24.34 31.77
N THR A 306 3.20 -25.23 30.83
CA THR A 306 2.76 -26.64 30.82
C THR A 306 3.95 -27.58 30.80
N PHE A 307 3.88 -28.67 31.58
CA PHE A 307 4.92 -29.69 31.64
C PHE A 307 4.59 -30.89 30.76
N LEU A 308 5.55 -31.30 29.93
CA LEU A 308 5.45 -32.51 29.11
C LEU A 308 6.53 -33.50 29.53
N THR A 309 6.14 -34.77 29.69
CA THR A 309 7.05 -35.85 30.06
C THR A 309 7.12 -36.90 28.95
N SER A 310 8.32 -37.39 28.66
CA SER A 310 8.54 -38.50 27.73
C SER A 310 9.74 -39.32 28.17
N GLY A 311 9.50 -40.54 28.61
CA GLY A 311 10.54 -41.38 29.22
C GLY A 311 11.04 -40.76 30.54
N GLN A 312 12.36 -40.58 30.66
CA GLN A 312 13.00 -39.95 31.83
C GLN A 312 13.14 -38.42 31.70
N ASN A 313 12.80 -37.84 30.54
CA ASN A 313 12.99 -36.43 30.27
C ASN A 313 11.72 -35.63 30.61
N VAL A 314 11.93 -34.43 31.17
CA VAL A 314 10.86 -33.51 31.57
C VAL A 314 11.12 -32.17 30.92
N PHE A 315 10.15 -31.68 30.17
CA PHE A 315 10.23 -30.43 29.42
C PHE A 315 9.25 -29.41 30.01
N ALA A 316 9.73 -28.20 30.25
CA ALA A 316 8.89 -27.06 30.57
C ALA A 316 8.60 -26.28 29.29
N VAL A 317 7.31 -26.09 28.98
CA VAL A 317 6.85 -25.33 27.82
C VAL A 317 6.11 -24.09 28.32
N THR A 318 6.68 -22.91 28.04
CA THR A 318 6.08 -21.61 28.42
C THR A 318 5.61 -20.88 27.17
N PHE A 319 4.35 -20.45 27.18
CA PHE A 319 3.76 -19.64 26.12
C PHE A 319 3.85 -18.16 26.47
N VAL A 320 4.66 -17.39 25.73
CA VAL A 320 4.86 -15.96 26.00
C VAL A 320 4.05 -15.09 25.03
N ASP A 321 3.19 -14.23 25.58
CA ASP A 321 2.51 -13.17 24.82
C ASP A 321 3.47 -11.99 24.59
N LEU A 322 3.78 -11.69 23.32
CA LEU A 322 4.75 -10.66 22.94
C LEU A 322 4.15 -9.24 22.86
N SER A 323 2.95 -9.01 23.40
CA SER A 323 2.33 -7.68 23.52
C SER A 323 2.95 -6.78 24.61
N VAL A 324 3.97 -7.25 25.33
CA VAL A 324 4.59 -6.61 26.50
C VAL A 324 5.85 -5.77 26.11
N PRO A 325 6.18 -4.65 26.81
CA PRO A 325 7.31 -3.78 26.46
C PRO A 325 8.68 -4.49 26.39
N TYR A 326 9.55 -4.00 25.50
CA TYR A 326 10.87 -4.55 25.12
C TYR A 326 11.79 -4.94 26.29
N GLU A 327 11.76 -4.23 27.41
CA GLU A 327 12.59 -4.52 28.60
C GLU A 327 12.27 -5.90 29.22
N ASN A 328 11.01 -6.35 29.17
CA ASN A 328 10.61 -7.65 29.73
C ASN A 328 10.99 -8.84 28.82
N LEU A 329 11.19 -8.57 27.53
CA LEU A 329 11.49 -9.56 26.49
C LEU A 329 12.95 -10.05 26.54
N MET A 330 13.89 -9.13 26.84
CA MET A 330 15.30 -9.45 27.03
C MET A 330 15.55 -10.21 28.34
N ILE A 331 14.77 -9.91 29.39
CA ILE A 331 14.88 -10.58 30.69
C ILE A 331 14.43 -12.04 30.58
N ALA A 332 13.29 -12.30 29.93
CA ALA A 332 12.79 -13.67 29.68
C ALA A 332 13.76 -14.51 28.82
N ALA A 333 14.41 -13.91 27.82
CA ALA A 333 15.42 -14.58 27.01
C ALA A 333 16.71 -14.86 27.80
N SER A 334 17.13 -13.97 28.71
CA SER A 334 18.33 -14.18 29.54
C SER A 334 18.14 -15.28 30.59
N ALA A 335 16.94 -15.39 31.18
CA ALA A 335 16.59 -16.40 32.18
C ALA A 335 16.60 -17.83 31.61
N GLY A 336 16.40 -18.00 30.30
CA GLY A 336 16.55 -19.30 29.62
C GLY A 336 17.97 -19.64 29.19
N SER A 337 18.91 -18.70 29.26
CA SER A 337 20.31 -18.89 28.84
C SER A 337 21.30 -19.03 29.99
N GLU A 338 20.94 -18.58 31.19
CA GLU A 338 21.68 -18.85 32.41
C GLU A 338 21.11 -20.07 33.12
N HIS A 339 21.35 -21.27 32.57
CA HIS A 339 21.62 -22.51 33.33
C HIS A 339 21.96 -23.71 32.44
#